data_AF-A0A953A2V3-F1
#
_entry.id   AF-A0A953A2V3-F1
#
_cell.length_a   1.000
_cell.length_b   1.000
_cell.length_c   1.000
_cell.angle_alpha   90.00
_cell.angle_beta   90.00
_cell.angle_gamma   90.00
#
_symmetry.space_group_name_H-M   'P 1'
#
loop_
_entity.id
_entity.type
_entity.pdbx_description
1 polymer ?
#
loop_
_entity_poly.entity_id
_entity_poly.type
_entity_poly.pdbx_seq_one_letter_code
_entity_poly.pdbx_strand_id
1 'polypeptide(L)'
;MSGHNKWSKIKRQKGASDAAKSKIFSKMARAIATASRQVKGDANSPALRAAIEKAHEFNMTNEAIERAVKKGSGADAEQMEAITYEAYGPGGSALVIEALTANRNKAAQEVKFILSEHGFSLAA
;
A
#
# COMPACT_ATOMS: atom_id res chain seq x y z
N MET A 1 39.09 -7.98 13.15
CA MET A 1 39.28 -7.70 11.71
C MET A 1 37.95 -7.33 11.10
N SER A 2 37.79 -6.06 10.72
CA SER A 2 36.54 -5.49 10.20
C SER A 2 36.16 -6.17 8.88
N GLY A 3 35.04 -6.90 8.87
CA GLY A 3 34.45 -7.59 7.72
C GLY A 3 33.91 -6.61 6.67
N HIS A 4 34.78 -5.83 6.06
CA HIS A 4 34.47 -4.80 5.10
C HIS A 4 34.35 -5.36 3.68
N ASN A 5 33.51 -6.37 3.49
CA ASN A 5 33.21 -6.85 2.14
C ASN A 5 32.24 -5.85 1.47
N LYS A 6 32.73 -5.14 0.45
CA LYS A 6 31.95 -4.22 -0.39
C LYS A 6 30.64 -4.87 -0.87
N TRP A 7 30.70 -6.15 -1.23
CA TRP A 7 29.53 -6.92 -1.64
C TRP A 7 28.49 -7.04 -0.53
N SER A 8 28.89 -7.41 0.69
CA SER A 8 27.96 -7.59 1.82
C SER A 8 27.21 -6.29 2.16
N LYS A 9 27.88 -5.14 2.06
CA LYS A 9 27.24 -3.83 2.26
C LYS A 9 26.23 -3.50 1.15
N ILE A 10 26.62 -3.68 -0.11
CA ILE A 10 25.74 -3.46 -1.27
C ILE A 10 24.52 -4.38 -1.20
N LYS A 11 24.73 -5.67 -0.90
CA LYS A 11 23.65 -6.65 -0.74
C LYS A 11 22.64 -6.22 0.32
N ARG A 12 23.12 -5.79 1.50
CA ARG A 12 22.24 -5.34 2.59
C ARG A 12 21.46 -4.08 2.21
N GLN A 13 22.12 -3.09 1.61
CA GLN A 13 21.48 -1.83 1.20
C GLN A 13 20.46 -2.06 0.08
N LYS A 14 20.82 -2.88 -0.92
CA LYS A 14 19.90 -3.28 -1.98
C LYS A 14 18.71 -4.04 -1.43
N GLY A 15 18.91 -5.00 -0.54
CA GLY A 15 17.82 -5.76 0.10
C GLY A 15 16.81 -4.86 0.83
N ALA A 16 17.28 -3.87 1.59
CA ALA A 16 16.41 -2.90 2.25
C ALA A 16 15.63 -2.03 1.25
N SER A 17 16.29 -1.60 0.17
CA SER A 17 15.68 -0.77 -0.88
C SER A 17 14.62 -1.55 -1.68
N ASP A 18 14.93 -2.79 -2.05
CA ASP A 18 14.02 -3.69 -2.76
C ASP A 18 12.80 -4.04 -1.89
N ALA A 19 13.00 -4.24 -0.58
CA ALA A 19 11.91 -4.47 0.37
C ALA A 19 11.01 -3.25 0.56
N ALA A 20 11.56 -2.03 0.54
CA ALA A 20 10.75 -0.81 0.56
C ALA A 20 9.96 -0.64 -0.75
N LYS A 21 10.60 -0.89 -1.90
CA LYS A 21 9.98 -0.82 -3.23
C LYS A 21 8.86 -1.84 -3.40
N SER A 22 9.04 -3.07 -2.93
CA SER A 22 8.03 -4.13 -3.04
C SER A 22 6.76 -3.80 -2.24
N LYS A 23 6.90 -3.12 -1.08
CA LYS A 23 5.77 -2.61 -0.29
C LYS A 23 4.98 -1.56 -1.05
N ILE A 24 5.67 -0.60 -1.70
CA ILE A 24 5.03 0.44 -2.52
C ILE A 24 4.28 -0.20 -3.70
N PHE A 25 4.91 -1.13 -4.41
CA PHE A 25 4.32 -1.80 -5.58
C PHE A 25 3.07 -2.58 -5.19
N SER A 26 3.11 -3.25 -4.04
CA SER A 26 1.94 -3.95 -3.50
C SER A 26 0.79 -3.00 -3.19
N LYS A 27 1.05 -1.81 -2.65
CA LYS A 27 0.04 -0.78 -2.40
C LYS A 27 -0.56 -0.24 -3.70
N MET A 28 0.29 0.07 -4.69
CA MET A 28 -0.16 0.55 -6.00
C MET A 28 -1.00 -0.50 -6.74
N ALA A 29 -0.58 -1.77 -6.72
CA ALA A 29 -1.33 -2.87 -7.33
C ALA A 29 -2.74 -3.01 -6.73
N ARG A 30 -2.87 -2.87 -5.40
CA ARG A 30 -4.18 -2.91 -4.73
C ARG A 30 -5.05 -1.70 -5.08
N ALA A 31 -4.46 -0.50 -5.12
CA ALA A 31 -5.19 0.72 -5.51
C ALA A 31 -5.73 0.63 -6.95
N ILE A 32 -4.89 0.18 -7.89
CA ILE A 32 -5.28 -0.05 -9.29
C ILE A 32 -6.38 -1.10 -9.38
N ALA A 33 -6.23 -2.23 -8.67
CA ALA A 33 -7.22 -3.30 -8.71
C ALA A 33 -8.59 -2.83 -8.16
N THR A 34 -8.62 -2.07 -7.07
CA THR A 34 -9.86 -1.51 -6.50
C THR A 34 -10.50 -0.52 -7.46
N ALA A 35 -9.73 0.41 -8.03
CA ALA A 35 -10.24 1.37 -9.00
C ALA A 35 -10.77 0.67 -10.27
N SER A 36 -10.00 -0.30 -10.79
CA SER A 36 -10.38 -1.12 -11.94
C SER A 36 -11.68 -1.88 -11.72
N ARG A 37 -11.87 -2.45 -10.52
CA ARG A 37 -13.10 -3.16 -10.16
C ARG A 37 -14.35 -2.29 -10.27
N GLN A 38 -14.28 -1.04 -9.80
CA GLN A 38 -15.42 -0.11 -9.84
C GLN A 38 -15.87 0.22 -11.27
N VAL A 39 -14.94 0.20 -12.22
CA VAL A 39 -15.19 0.57 -13.62
C VAL A 39 -15.03 -0.60 -14.60
N LYS A 40 -14.94 -1.83 -14.08
CA LYS A 40 -14.75 -3.07 -14.86
C LYS A 40 -13.58 -3.01 -15.84
N GLY A 41 -12.49 -2.33 -15.46
CA GLY A 41 -11.29 -2.20 -16.27
C GLY A 41 -11.32 -1.11 -17.34
N ASP A 42 -12.32 -0.22 -17.36
CA ASP A 42 -12.33 0.93 -18.27
C ASP A 42 -11.25 1.96 -17.89
N ALA A 43 -10.16 1.96 -18.66
CA ALA A 43 -9.04 2.89 -18.52
C ALA A 43 -9.39 4.36 -18.81
N ASN A 44 -10.56 4.65 -19.37
CA ASN A 44 -11.01 6.02 -19.57
C ASN A 44 -11.54 6.67 -18.29
N SER A 45 -11.84 5.87 -17.27
CA SER A 45 -12.26 6.37 -15.96
C SER A 45 -11.16 7.24 -15.32
N PRO A 46 -11.49 8.45 -14.84
CA PRO A 46 -10.56 9.31 -14.13
C PRO A 46 -9.90 8.62 -12.91
N ALA A 47 -10.66 7.80 -12.18
CA ALA A 47 -10.16 7.15 -10.96
C ALA A 47 -9.10 6.07 -11.28
N LEU A 48 -9.33 5.26 -12.32
CA LEU A 48 -8.36 4.25 -12.74
C LEU A 48 -7.11 4.91 -13.35
N ARG A 49 -7.30 5.97 -14.15
CA ARG A 49 -6.18 6.73 -14.73
C ARG A 49 -5.28 7.34 -13.66
N ALA A 50 -5.85 8.00 -12.66
CA ALA A 50 -5.08 8.58 -11.55
C ALA A 50 -4.29 7.51 -10.77
N ALA A 51 -4.86 6.32 -10.55
CA ALA A 51 -4.17 5.22 -9.90
C ALA A 51 -3.00 4.68 -10.75
N ILE A 52 -3.15 4.63 -12.08
CA ILE A 52 -2.10 4.23 -13.02
C ILE A 52 -0.97 5.27 -13.07
N GLU A 53 -1.32 6.56 -13.17
CA GLU A 53 -0.35 7.67 -13.15
C GLU A 53 0.51 7.64 -11.89
N LYS A 54 -0.11 7.48 -10.71
CA LYS A 54 0.60 7.34 -9.44
C LYS A 54 1.54 6.13 -9.41
N ALA A 55 1.18 5.01 -10.06
CA ALA A 55 2.06 3.86 -10.15
C ALA A 55 3.28 4.11 -11.06
N HIS A 56 3.12 4.91 -12.12
CA HIS A 56 4.22 5.34 -12.98
C HIS A 56 5.22 6.25 -12.24
N GLU A 57 4.76 7.12 -11.33
CA GLU A 57 5.65 7.94 -10.49
C GLU A 57 6.63 7.08 -9.67
N PHE A 58 6.23 5.86 -9.28
CA PHE A 58 7.08 4.89 -8.58
C PHE A 58 7.86 3.95 -9.50
N ASN A 59 7.87 4.19 -10.81
CA ASN A 59 8.51 3.35 -11.83
C ASN A 59 7.99 1.90 -11.82
N MET A 60 6.68 1.72 -11.57
CA MET A 60 6.03 0.42 -11.75
C MET A 60 5.93 0.10 -13.24
N THR A 61 6.22 -1.15 -13.63
CA THR A 61 6.22 -1.55 -15.04
C THR A 61 4.80 -1.67 -15.60
N ASN A 62 4.64 -1.39 -16.90
CA ASN A 62 3.34 -1.49 -17.57
C ASN A 62 2.72 -2.88 -17.42
N GLU A 63 3.53 -3.94 -17.54
CA GLU A 63 3.08 -5.32 -17.34
C GLU A 63 2.49 -5.55 -15.94
N ALA A 64 3.10 -4.97 -14.89
CA ALA A 64 2.61 -5.10 -13.53
C ALA A 64 1.31 -4.30 -13.33
N ILE A 65 1.19 -3.14 -13.98
CA ILE A 65 -0.03 -2.32 -13.99
C ILE A 65 -1.17 -3.06 -14.69
N GLU A 66 -0.96 -3.56 -15.91
CA GLU A 66 -1.94 -4.32 -16.68
C GLU A 66 -2.42 -5.56 -15.91
N ARG A 67 -1.50 -6.27 -15.25
CA ARG A 67 -1.84 -7.40 -14.39
C ARG A 67 -2.76 -6.98 -13.23
N ALA A 68 -2.50 -5.83 -12.61
CA ALA A 68 -3.34 -5.30 -11.54
C ALA A 68 -4.73 -4.87 -12.05
N VAL A 69 -4.79 -4.23 -13.22
CA VAL A 69 -6.05 -3.84 -13.89
C VAL A 69 -6.91 -5.08 -14.16
N LYS A 70 -6.32 -6.10 -14.80
CA LYS A 70 -6.98 -7.37 -15.13
C LYS A 70 -7.45 -8.11 -13.88
N LYS A 71 -6.66 -8.09 -12.80
CA LYS A 71 -7.05 -8.68 -11.52
C LYS A 71 -8.28 -7.98 -10.93
N GLY A 72 -8.34 -6.65 -11.02
CA GLY A 72 -9.48 -5.86 -10.52
C GLY A 72 -10.76 -6.04 -11.33
N SER A 73 -10.66 -6.24 -12.65
CA SER A 73 -11.82 -6.41 -13.53
C SER A 73 -12.45 -7.81 -13.50
N GLY A 74 -11.80 -8.79 -12.85
CA GLY A 74 -12.30 -10.15 -12.73
C GLY A 74 -13.52 -10.27 -11.79
N ALA A 75 -14.39 -11.24 -12.06
CA ALA A 75 -15.60 -11.47 -11.24
C ALA A 75 -15.27 -11.87 -9.79
N ASP A 76 -14.17 -12.59 -9.58
CA ASP A 76 -13.69 -13.05 -8.27
C ASP A 76 -12.71 -12.05 -7.61
N ALA A 77 -12.69 -10.79 -8.06
CA ALA A 77 -11.82 -9.79 -7.47
C ALA A 77 -12.20 -9.55 -6.00
N GLU A 78 -11.21 -9.75 -5.10
CA GLU A 78 -11.34 -9.53 -3.66
C GLU A 78 -11.89 -8.13 -3.38
N GLN A 79 -12.97 -8.07 -2.59
CA GLN A 79 -13.59 -6.81 -2.23
C GLN A 79 -12.73 -6.14 -1.17
N MET A 80 -12.09 -5.04 -1.56
CA MET A 80 -11.38 -4.18 -0.63
C MET A 80 -12.21 -2.94 -0.32
N GLU A 81 -12.33 -2.63 0.96
CA GLU A 81 -12.95 -1.42 1.49
C GLU A 81 -11.87 -0.40 1.86
N ALA A 82 -12.14 0.87 1.56
CA ALA A 82 -11.33 1.99 2.01
C ALA A 82 -11.84 2.44 3.38
N ILE A 83 -10.93 2.52 4.35
CA ILE A 83 -11.24 2.90 5.72
C ILE A 83 -10.24 3.99 6.13
N THR A 84 -10.73 5.03 6.78
CA THR A 84 -9.87 6.05 7.40
C THR A 84 -9.90 5.82 8.89
N TYR A 85 -8.72 5.71 9.49
CA TYR A 85 -8.53 5.67 10.93
C TYR A 85 -7.92 6.97 11.41
N GLU A 86 -8.36 7.45 12.55
CA GLU A 86 -7.83 8.65 13.20
C GLU A 86 -7.19 8.26 14.52
N ALA A 87 -6.02 8.83 14.83
CA ALA A 87 -5.31 8.53 16.06
C ALA A 87 -4.67 9.78 16.67
N TYR A 88 -4.55 9.79 17.99
CA TYR A 88 -3.85 10.81 18.74
C TYR A 88 -2.67 10.21 19.50
N GLY A 89 -1.59 10.97 19.64
CA GLY A 89 -0.38 10.51 20.30
C GLY A 89 0.26 11.52 21.24
N PRO A 90 1.52 11.27 21.62
CA PRO A 90 2.25 12.11 22.55
C PRO A 90 2.30 13.56 22.05
N GLY A 91 2.12 14.50 22.98
CA GLY A 91 2.10 15.93 22.66
C GLY A 91 0.87 16.41 21.87
N GLY A 92 -0.21 15.63 21.81
CA GLY A 92 -1.45 16.02 21.10
C GLY A 92 -1.34 15.91 19.58
N SER A 93 -0.34 15.18 19.08
CA SER A 93 -0.18 14.92 17.65
C SER A 93 -1.33 14.08 17.10
N ALA A 94 -1.84 14.43 15.92
CA ALA A 94 -2.93 13.73 15.24
C ALA A 94 -2.40 13.00 13.99
N LEU A 95 -2.92 11.80 13.74
CA LEU A 95 -2.64 10.98 12.56
C LEU A 95 -3.94 10.64 11.84
N VAL A 96 -3.92 10.78 10.51
CA VAL A 96 -4.94 10.26 9.61
C VAL A 96 -4.32 9.10 8.85
N ILE A 97 -4.92 7.93 8.95
CA ILE A 97 -4.41 6.68 8.40
C ILE A 97 -5.43 6.13 7.41
N GLU A 98 -5.11 6.24 6.13
CA GLU A 98 -5.89 5.64 5.05
C GLU A 98 -5.49 4.17 4.86
N ALA A 99 -6.46 3.27 5.00
CA ALA A 99 -6.29 1.84 4.86
C ALA A 99 -7.18 1.28 3.76
N LEU A 100 -6.67 0.27 3.05
CA LEU A 100 -7.40 -0.51 2.08
C LEU A 100 -7.31 -1.98 2.50
N THR A 101 -8.43 -2.58 2.90
CA THR A 101 -8.48 -3.92 3.52
C THR A 101 -9.67 -4.71 3.00
N ALA A 102 -9.59 -6.03 3.04
CA ALA A 102 -10.75 -6.92 2.84
C ALA A 102 -11.44 -7.29 4.17
N ASN A 103 -10.85 -6.89 5.30
CA ASN A 103 -11.35 -7.17 6.64
C ASN A 103 -11.07 -6.01 7.59
N ARG A 104 -12.09 -5.18 7.84
CA ARG A 104 -12.07 -4.09 8.81
C ARG A 104 -11.59 -4.50 10.19
N ASN A 105 -12.12 -5.59 10.74
CA ASN A 105 -11.84 -5.99 12.13
C ASN A 105 -10.37 -6.34 12.32
N LYS A 106 -9.79 -7.07 11.37
CA LYS A 106 -8.36 -7.38 11.37
C LYS A 106 -7.51 -6.11 11.25
N ALA A 107 -7.83 -5.24 10.30
CA ALA A 107 -7.09 -4.00 10.10
C ALA A 107 -7.14 -3.08 11.33
N ALA A 108 -8.31 -2.93 11.96
CA ALA A 108 -8.47 -2.12 13.16
C ALA A 108 -7.63 -2.66 14.34
N GLN A 109 -7.58 -3.98 14.51
CA GLN A 109 -6.76 -4.60 15.55
C GLN A 109 -5.25 -4.40 15.30
N GLU A 110 -4.80 -4.59 14.06
CA GLU A 110 -3.40 -4.37 13.69
C GLU A 110 -3.00 -2.89 13.87
N VAL A 111 -3.84 -1.95 13.42
CA VAL A 111 -3.61 -0.51 13.58
C VAL A 111 -3.57 -0.14 15.05
N LYS A 112 -4.54 -0.59 15.85
CA LYS A 112 -4.57 -0.33 17.30
C LYS A 112 -3.31 -0.87 18.00
N PHE A 113 -2.87 -2.07 17.65
CA PHE A 113 -1.65 -2.67 18.20
C PHE A 113 -0.42 -1.82 17.87
N ILE A 114 -0.21 -1.48 16.59
CA ILE A 114 0.92 -0.66 16.14
C ILE A 114 0.92 0.71 16.83
N LEU A 115 -0.24 1.37 16.92
CA LEU A 115 -0.37 2.66 17.60
C LEU A 115 0.02 2.55 19.07
N SER A 116 -0.44 1.51 19.76
CA SER A 116 -0.17 1.31 21.19
C SER A 116 1.32 1.12 21.50
N GLU A 117 2.07 0.44 20.63
CA GLU A 117 3.53 0.27 20.77
C GLU A 117 4.28 1.61 20.70
N HIS A 118 3.68 2.63 20.09
CA HIS A 118 4.30 3.94 19.84
C HIS A 118 3.65 5.06 20.67
N GLY A 119 2.80 4.73 21.64
CA GLY A 119 2.14 5.71 22.52
C GLY A 119 0.99 6.48 21.87
N PHE A 120 0.46 5.99 20.75
CA PHE A 120 -0.75 6.53 20.11
C PHE A 120 -1.99 5.72 20.54
N SER A 121 -3.14 6.39 20.52
CA SER A 121 -4.46 5.79 20.74
C SER A 121 -5.35 6.03 19.54
N LEU A 122 -6.04 4.99 19.10
CA LEU A 122 -7.05 5.08 18.05
C LEU A 122 -8.26 5.86 18.57
N ALA A 123 -8.73 6.83 17.79
CA ALA A 123 -9.89 7.66 18.07
C ALA A 123 -11.13 7.19 17.29
N ALA A 124 -10.98 6.97 15.98
CA ALA A 124 -12.06 6.56 15.06
C ALA A 124 -11.54 5.59 13.99
#